data_AF-A0A1B8EDC8-F1
#
_entry.id   AF-A0A1B8EDC8-F1
#
_cell.length_a   1.000
_cell.length_b   1.000
_cell.length_c   1.000
_cell.angle_alpha   90.00
_cell.angle_beta   90.00
_cell.angle_gamma   90.00
#
_symmetry.space_group_name_H-M   'P 1'
#
loop_
_entity.id
_entity.type
_entity.pdbx_description
1 polymer ?
#
loop_
_entity_poly.entity_id
_entity_poly.type
_entity_poly.pdbx_seq_one_letter_code
_entity_poly.pdbx_strand_id
1 'polypeptide(L)'
;MISLPKLFTAALAATSVVIAAATPQQVSDGLKSLTQKAQALQAPAQSISIVNAPLILIGQGPFPQIIAGYSDIISTGNALAEQIGAESRMVRRRQVTRGAADDLVFDAYKEFVRVNQDLLNILIGKAGLVEQIPLVGQPIAAVLRSFEGTADTISTALINTFVARANDFTSEANSLGGTLTIAIEKYGSLPL
;
A
#
# COMPACT_ATOMS: atom_id res chain seq x y z
N MET A 1 8.95 22.85 14.77
CA MET A 1 8.35 21.52 14.55
C MET A 1 7.19 21.68 13.57
N ILE A 2 7.41 21.39 12.29
CA ILE A 2 6.37 21.45 11.26
C ILE A 2 5.75 20.06 11.19
N SER A 3 4.44 19.94 11.41
CA SER A 3 3.74 18.66 11.34
C SER A 3 3.39 18.32 9.89
N LEU A 4 3.74 17.10 9.47
CA LEU A 4 3.43 16.49 8.18
C LEU A 4 1.95 16.67 7.69
N PRO A 5 0.91 16.70 8.55
CA PRO A 5 -0.46 16.95 8.07
C PRO A 5 -0.70 18.35 7.48
N LYS A 6 0.18 19.34 7.71
CA LYS A 6 -0.04 20.71 7.20
C LYS A 6 0.40 20.93 5.75
N LEU A 7 1.02 19.93 5.11
CA LEU A 7 1.29 19.97 3.67
C LEU A 7 0.07 19.54 2.82
N PHE A 8 -1.00 19.02 3.45
CA PHE A 8 -2.14 18.43 2.74
C PHE A 8 -3.36 19.37 2.57
N THR A 9 -3.28 20.65 2.97
CA THR A 9 -4.45 21.55 2.93
C THR A 9 -4.11 22.96 2.43
N ALA A 10 -4.00 23.11 1.11
CA ALA A 10 -4.18 24.37 0.36
C ALA A 10 -4.26 24.00 -1.15
N ALA A 11 -5.22 24.40 -1.98
CA ALA A 11 -6.31 25.35 -1.86
C ALA A 11 -7.42 24.99 -2.87
N LEU A 12 -8.69 25.05 -2.43
CA LEU A 12 -9.87 25.08 -3.30
C LEU A 12 -10.20 26.56 -3.59
N ALA A 13 -9.86 27.03 -4.79
CA ALA A 13 -10.48 28.18 -5.44
C ALA A 13 -10.25 28.08 -6.96
N ALA A 14 -11.32 28.19 -7.75
CA ALA A 14 -11.41 27.83 -9.16
C ALA A 14 -10.33 28.44 -10.08
N THR A 15 -9.28 27.66 -10.35
CA THR A 15 -8.40 27.63 -11.53
C THR A 15 -7.83 26.21 -11.53
N SER A 16 -7.51 25.60 -12.68
CA SER A 16 -6.97 24.23 -12.73
C SER A 16 -5.92 24.03 -11.63
N VAL A 17 -6.23 23.24 -10.60
CA VAL A 17 -5.28 22.96 -9.52
C VAL A 17 -4.13 22.23 -10.17
N VAL A 18 -3.08 22.98 -10.51
CA VAL A 18 -1.78 22.41 -10.81
C VAL A 18 -1.32 21.91 -9.46
N ILE A 19 -1.64 20.65 -9.15
CA ILE A 19 -0.98 19.95 -8.05
C ILE A 19 0.48 19.97 -8.46
N ALA A 20 1.28 20.80 -7.77
CA ALA A 20 2.71 20.77 -7.94
C ALA A 20 3.14 19.33 -7.68
N ALA A 21 3.85 18.78 -8.63
CA ALA A 21 4.31 17.43 -8.54
C ALA A 21 5.14 17.16 -7.28
N ALA A 22 4.99 15.94 -6.75
CA ALA A 22 5.84 15.51 -5.64
C ALA A 22 7.29 15.36 -6.11
N THR A 23 8.19 16.00 -5.38
CA THR A 23 9.63 15.78 -5.51
C THR A 23 10.00 14.33 -5.15
N PRO A 24 11.12 13.79 -5.65
CA PRO A 24 11.58 12.44 -5.28
C PRO A 24 11.67 12.21 -3.77
N GLN A 25 12.06 13.24 -3.00
CA GLN A 25 12.07 13.17 -1.54
C GLN A 25 10.67 13.00 -0.95
N GLN A 26 9.69 13.78 -1.42
CA GLN A 26 8.29 13.66 -0.98
C GLN A 26 7.70 12.29 -1.34
N VAL A 27 8.04 11.74 -2.52
CA VAL A 27 7.61 10.40 -2.93
C VAL A 27 8.21 9.34 -1.99
N SER A 28 9.53 9.40 -1.73
CA SER A 28 10.20 8.51 -0.77
C SER A 28 9.56 8.59 0.62
N ASP A 29 9.28 9.80 1.12
CA ASP A 29 8.70 9.98 2.45
C ASP A 29 7.25 9.50 2.53
N GLY A 30 6.47 9.66 1.45
CA GLY A 30 5.16 9.06 1.30
C GLY A 30 5.21 7.52 1.36
N LEU A 31 6.13 6.90 0.60
CA LEU A 31 6.35 5.45 0.63
C LEU A 31 6.73 4.97 2.02
N LYS A 32 7.66 5.66 2.71
CA LYS A 32 8.04 5.34 4.10
C LYS A 32 6.85 5.48 5.06
N SER A 33 5.97 6.45 4.86
CA SER A 33 4.75 6.58 5.67
C SER A 33 3.81 5.38 5.48
N LEU A 34 3.64 4.91 4.23
CA LEU A 34 2.89 3.69 3.94
C LEU A 34 3.55 2.45 4.57
N THR A 35 4.88 2.34 4.49
CA THR A 35 5.66 1.28 5.14
C THR A 35 5.41 1.24 6.64
N GLN A 36 5.44 2.40 7.31
CA GLN A 36 5.19 2.47 8.75
C GLN A 36 3.77 2.04 9.11
N LYS A 37 2.76 2.42 8.32
CA LYS A 37 1.37 1.97 8.52
C LYS A 37 1.25 0.45 8.36
N ALA A 38 1.87 -0.13 7.32
CA ALA A 38 1.90 -1.58 7.13
C ALA A 38 2.63 -2.30 8.29
N GLN A 39 3.76 -1.76 8.75
CA GLN A 39 4.50 -2.30 9.88
C GLN A 39 3.67 -2.29 11.18
N ALA A 40 2.91 -1.23 11.43
CA ALA A 40 2.03 -1.13 12.57
C ALA A 40 0.92 -2.20 12.57
N LEU A 41 0.52 -2.71 11.40
CA LEU A 41 -0.47 -3.79 11.27
C LEU A 41 0.11 -5.18 11.54
N GLN A 42 1.44 -5.34 11.60
CA GLN A 42 2.03 -6.65 11.88
C GLN A 42 1.69 -7.15 13.29
N ALA A 43 1.69 -6.27 14.29
CA ALA A 43 1.32 -6.64 15.66
C ALA A 43 -0.13 -7.18 15.79
N PRO A 44 -1.17 -6.48 15.31
CA PRO A 44 -2.52 -7.04 15.33
C PRO A 44 -2.65 -8.30 14.46
N ALA A 45 -2.00 -8.38 13.30
CA ALA A 45 -1.98 -9.59 12.48
C ALA A 45 -1.36 -10.79 13.22
N GLN A 46 -0.24 -10.59 13.93
CA GLN A 46 0.38 -11.62 14.75
C GLN A 46 -0.50 -12.09 15.90
N SER A 47 -1.33 -11.18 16.44
CA SER A 47 -2.23 -11.49 17.55
C SER A 47 -3.42 -12.37 17.15
N ILE A 48 -3.68 -12.59 15.84
CA ILE A 48 -4.76 -13.50 15.39
C ILE A 48 -4.55 -14.89 15.99
N SER A 49 -5.62 -15.40 16.60
CA SER A 49 -5.71 -16.71 17.22
C SER A 49 -7.14 -17.26 17.11
N ILE A 50 -7.31 -18.55 17.35
CA ILE A 50 -8.62 -19.21 17.35
C ILE A 50 -9.56 -18.61 18.42
N VAL A 51 -9.00 -18.07 19.51
CA VAL A 51 -9.78 -17.49 20.62
C VAL A 51 -10.34 -16.11 20.26
N ASN A 52 -9.56 -15.27 19.57
CA ASN A 52 -9.97 -13.90 19.27
C ASN A 52 -10.56 -13.72 17.86
N ALA A 53 -10.37 -14.66 16.96
CA ALA A 53 -10.89 -14.59 15.60
C ALA A 53 -12.44 -14.48 15.54
N PRO A 54 -13.24 -15.19 16.36
CA PRO A 54 -14.69 -15.04 16.35
C PRO A 54 -15.18 -13.66 16.80
N LEU A 55 -14.34 -12.87 17.46
CA LEU A 55 -14.70 -11.53 17.93
C LEU A 55 -15.00 -10.56 16.78
N ILE A 56 -14.57 -10.86 15.54
CA ILE A 56 -14.91 -10.07 14.36
C ILE A 56 -16.43 -9.91 14.19
N LEU A 57 -17.22 -10.92 14.58
CA LEU A 57 -18.68 -10.95 14.43
C LEU A 57 -19.37 -9.85 15.25
N ILE A 58 -18.70 -9.35 16.29
CA ILE A 58 -19.17 -8.25 17.14
C ILE A 58 -18.28 -7.00 17.00
N GLY A 59 -17.47 -6.93 15.94
CA GLY A 59 -16.59 -5.79 15.66
C GLY A 59 -15.40 -5.66 16.62
N GLN A 60 -14.98 -6.75 17.27
CA GLN A 60 -13.85 -6.78 18.20
C GLN A 60 -12.69 -7.63 17.68
N GLY A 61 -11.57 -7.59 18.40
CA GLY A 61 -10.38 -8.37 18.07
C GLY A 61 -9.48 -7.75 17.00
N PRO A 62 -8.55 -8.53 16.44
CA PRO A 62 -7.51 -8.00 15.55
C PRO A 62 -8.01 -7.66 14.14
N PHE A 63 -9.02 -8.38 13.63
CA PHE A 63 -9.49 -8.20 12.26
C PHE A 63 -10.05 -6.79 11.97
N PRO A 64 -10.91 -6.18 12.82
CA PRO A 64 -11.33 -4.80 12.61
C PRO A 64 -10.17 -3.81 12.54
N GLN A 65 -9.12 -4.00 13.35
CA GLN A 65 -7.93 -3.14 13.31
C GLN A 65 -7.16 -3.29 12.00
N ILE A 66 -7.03 -4.53 11.50
CA ILE A 66 -6.37 -4.82 10.22
C ILE A 66 -7.15 -4.20 9.05
N ILE A 67 -8.48 -4.35 9.03
CA ILE A 67 -9.34 -3.77 7.99
C ILE A 67 -9.26 -2.24 7.99
N ALA A 68 -9.35 -1.62 9.17
CA ALA A 68 -9.24 -0.18 9.31
C ALA A 68 -7.85 0.33 8.89
N GLY A 69 -6.78 -0.36 9.30
CA GLY A 69 -5.42 0.00 8.91
C GLY A 69 -5.16 -0.12 7.41
N TYR A 70 -5.65 -1.17 6.74
CA TYR A 70 -5.58 -1.24 5.28
C TYR A 70 -6.40 -0.14 4.62
N SER A 71 -7.56 0.22 5.16
CA SER A 71 -8.35 1.35 4.63
C SER A 71 -7.59 2.68 4.70
N ASP A 72 -6.83 2.91 5.78
CA ASP A 72 -5.95 4.07 5.93
C ASP A 72 -4.75 4.03 4.97
N ILE A 73 -4.13 2.85 4.77
CA ILE A 73 -3.08 2.63 3.77
C ILE A 73 -3.61 2.93 2.36
N ILE A 74 -4.80 2.43 2.02
CA ILE A 74 -5.46 2.66 0.72
C ILE A 74 -5.68 4.15 0.49
N SER A 75 -6.26 4.85 1.47
CA SER A 75 -6.49 6.30 1.37
C SER A 75 -5.18 7.07 1.20
N THR A 76 -4.16 6.76 2.00
CA THR A 76 -2.86 7.42 1.92
C THR A 76 -2.15 7.10 0.60
N GLY A 77 -2.28 5.87 0.12
CA GLY A 77 -1.65 5.38 -1.10
C GLY A 77 -2.22 6.01 -2.36
N ASN A 78 -3.54 6.15 -2.45
CA ASN A 78 -4.19 6.86 -3.55
C ASN A 78 -3.76 8.33 -3.61
N ALA A 79 -3.70 9.01 -2.46
CA ALA A 79 -3.22 10.39 -2.40
C ALA A 79 -1.76 10.51 -2.88
N LEU A 80 -0.89 9.57 -2.49
CA LEU A 80 0.49 9.53 -2.97
C LEU A 80 0.57 9.29 -4.49
N ALA A 81 -0.21 8.33 -5.02
CA ALA A 81 -0.21 8.03 -6.44
C ALA A 81 -0.65 9.22 -7.30
N GLU A 82 -1.66 9.97 -6.87
CA GLU A 82 -2.10 11.21 -7.52
C GLU A 82 -0.98 12.26 -7.58
N GLN A 83 -0.17 12.37 -6.52
CA GLN A 83 0.95 13.30 -6.46
C GLN A 83 2.13 12.90 -7.35
N ILE A 84 2.40 11.59 -7.49
CA ILE A 84 3.43 11.06 -8.41
C ILE A 84 3.03 11.29 -9.87
N GLY A 85 1.75 11.03 -10.20
CA GLY A 85 1.23 11.11 -11.57
C GLY A 85 1.02 12.53 -12.12
N ALA A 86 1.27 13.57 -11.31
CA ALA A 86 1.15 14.96 -11.73
C ALA A 86 2.25 15.39 -12.74
N GLU A 87 3.48 14.84 -12.66
CA GLU A 87 4.58 15.17 -13.61
C GLU A 87 4.48 14.44 -14.94
N SER A 88 3.95 13.21 -14.94
CA SER A 88 3.93 12.34 -16.12
C SER A 88 3.13 12.95 -17.27
N ARG A 89 2.31 13.98 -17.00
CA ARG A 89 1.59 14.76 -18.02
C ARG A 89 2.48 15.76 -18.79
N MET A 90 3.71 16.04 -18.34
CA MET A 90 4.53 17.12 -18.91
C MET A 90 5.89 16.69 -19.48
N VAL A 91 6.49 15.57 -19.07
CA VAL A 91 7.86 15.23 -19.49
C VAL A 91 7.90 14.06 -20.47
N ARG A 92 7.47 14.30 -21.71
CA ARG A 92 7.88 13.43 -22.82
C ARG A 92 9.32 13.77 -23.21
N ARG A 93 10.19 12.76 -23.08
CA ARG A 93 11.40 12.58 -23.91
C ARG A 93 12.56 13.53 -23.61
N ARG A 94 13.11 13.47 -22.40
CA ARG A 94 14.52 13.83 -22.16
C ARG A 94 15.26 12.55 -21.81
N GLN A 95 16.48 12.38 -22.33
CA GLN A 95 17.30 11.19 -22.09
C GLN A 95 17.48 11.02 -20.57
N VAL A 96 16.74 10.08 -19.96
CA VAL A 96 16.71 9.91 -18.51
C VAL A 96 17.91 9.07 -18.13
N THR A 97 19.02 9.72 -17.80
CA THR A 97 20.14 9.06 -17.13
C THR A 97 19.71 8.81 -15.69
N ARG A 98 19.82 7.56 -15.23
CA ARG A 98 19.60 7.18 -13.83
C ARG A 98 20.40 8.10 -12.90
N GLY A 99 19.73 8.64 -11.89
CA GLY A 99 20.34 9.50 -10.88
C GLY A 99 20.03 9.06 -9.45
N ALA A 100 20.67 9.73 -8.50
CA ALA A 100 20.46 9.48 -7.07
C ALA A 100 18.99 9.65 -6.62
N ALA A 101 18.22 10.45 -7.33
CA ALA A 101 16.79 10.63 -7.09
C ALA A 101 15.97 9.37 -7.43
N ASP A 102 16.27 8.68 -8.54
CA ASP A 102 15.62 7.42 -8.90
C ASP A 102 15.95 6.33 -7.87
N ASP A 103 17.21 6.27 -7.43
CA ASP A 103 17.66 5.30 -6.42
C ASP A 103 16.99 5.52 -5.07
N LEU A 104 16.87 6.77 -4.62
CA LEU A 104 16.18 7.14 -3.38
C LEU A 104 14.73 6.63 -3.34
N VAL A 105 13.98 6.89 -4.42
CA VAL A 105 12.57 6.47 -4.50
C VAL A 105 12.46 4.96 -4.63
N PHE A 106 13.33 4.35 -5.44
CA PHE A 106 13.35 2.91 -5.60
C PHE A 106 13.65 2.17 -4.28
N ASP A 107 14.63 2.63 -3.50
CA ASP A 107 14.95 2.00 -2.22
C ASP A 107 13.79 2.15 -1.21
N ALA A 108 13.10 3.29 -1.20
CA ALA A 108 11.89 3.46 -0.40
C ALA A 108 10.75 2.52 -0.85
N TYR A 109 10.57 2.33 -2.17
CA TYR A 109 9.55 1.44 -2.72
C TYR A 109 9.85 -0.03 -2.43
N LYS A 110 11.11 -0.45 -2.56
CA LYS A 110 11.56 -1.80 -2.21
C LYS A 110 11.30 -2.11 -0.74
N GLU A 111 11.55 -1.16 0.17
CA GLU A 111 11.23 -1.34 1.59
C GLU A 111 9.70 -1.40 1.84
N PHE A 112 8.92 -0.58 1.13
CA PHE A 112 7.46 -0.66 1.13
C PHE A 112 6.97 -2.05 0.70
N VAL A 113 7.50 -2.59 -0.40
CA VAL A 113 7.17 -3.95 -0.88
C VAL A 113 7.52 -4.99 0.17
N ARG A 114 8.75 -4.97 0.68
CA ARG A 114 9.24 -5.92 1.68
C ARG A 114 8.36 -5.98 2.93
N VAL A 115 8.03 -4.83 3.51
CA VAL A 115 7.22 -4.76 4.75
C VAL A 115 5.77 -5.19 4.52
N ASN A 116 5.20 -4.90 3.35
CA ASN A 116 3.88 -5.41 3.00
C ASN A 116 3.92 -6.93 2.79
N GLN A 117 4.96 -7.48 2.17
CA GLN A 117 5.12 -8.93 2.06
C GLN A 117 5.25 -9.60 3.44
N ASP A 118 5.99 -9.00 4.37
CA ASP A 118 6.06 -9.48 5.76
C ASP A 118 4.65 -9.54 6.40
N LEU A 119 3.86 -8.46 6.26
CA LEU A 119 2.48 -8.42 6.77
C LEU A 119 1.58 -9.47 6.10
N LEU A 120 1.64 -9.57 4.77
CA LEU A 120 0.83 -10.52 4.00
C LEU A 120 1.20 -11.97 4.33
N ASN A 121 2.47 -12.28 4.51
CA ASN A 121 2.94 -13.61 4.93
C ASN A 121 2.42 -13.98 6.32
N ILE A 122 2.32 -13.02 7.24
CA ILE A 122 1.67 -13.24 8.54
C ILE A 122 0.20 -13.59 8.33
N LEU A 123 -0.53 -12.80 7.55
CA LEU A 123 -1.95 -13.05 7.27
C LEU A 123 -2.17 -14.40 6.58
N ILE A 124 -1.35 -14.75 5.60
CA ILE A 124 -1.37 -16.07 4.93
C ILE A 124 -1.21 -17.20 5.96
N GLY A 125 -0.23 -17.09 6.86
CA GLY A 125 -0.04 -18.09 7.92
C GLY A 125 -1.22 -18.15 8.90
N LYS A 126 -1.87 -17.02 9.18
CA LYS A 126 -3.01 -16.93 10.10
C LYS A 126 -4.34 -17.35 9.48
N ALA A 127 -4.47 -17.34 8.15
CA ALA A 127 -5.66 -17.82 7.45
C ALA A 127 -5.99 -19.27 7.83
N GLY A 128 -4.97 -20.12 8.01
CA GLY A 128 -5.13 -21.51 8.45
C GLY A 128 -5.77 -21.68 9.84
N LEU A 129 -5.67 -20.67 10.72
CA LEU A 129 -6.27 -20.70 12.05
C LEU A 129 -7.77 -20.39 12.03
N VAL A 130 -8.25 -19.77 10.95
CA VAL A 130 -9.62 -19.26 10.84
C VAL A 130 -10.43 -20.00 9.79
N GLU A 131 -9.94 -21.14 9.30
CA GLU A 131 -10.60 -21.95 8.28
C GLU A 131 -11.99 -22.45 8.69
N GLN A 132 -12.22 -22.62 10.00
CA GLN A 132 -13.49 -23.10 10.55
C GLN A 132 -14.39 -21.97 11.07
N ILE A 133 -13.94 -20.72 10.98
CA ILE A 133 -14.67 -19.57 11.53
C ILE A 133 -15.38 -18.87 10.38
N PRO A 134 -16.73 -18.95 10.30
CA PRO A 134 -17.48 -18.32 9.23
C PRO A 134 -17.36 -16.79 9.29
N LEU A 135 -17.60 -16.15 8.16
CA LEU A 135 -17.64 -14.68 7.97
C LEU A 135 -16.33 -13.92 8.23
N VAL A 136 -15.22 -14.58 8.60
CA VAL A 136 -13.90 -13.92 8.77
C VAL A 136 -13.24 -13.61 7.43
N GLY A 137 -13.39 -14.51 6.45
CA GLY A 137 -12.62 -14.48 5.21
C GLY A 137 -12.94 -13.30 4.29
N GLN A 138 -14.22 -13.13 3.97
CA GLN A 138 -14.65 -12.16 2.96
C GLN A 138 -14.27 -10.70 3.27
N PRO A 139 -14.44 -10.19 4.51
CA PRO A 139 -14.03 -8.82 4.82
C PRO A 139 -12.53 -8.58 4.59
N ILE A 140 -11.69 -9.57 4.91
CA ILE A 140 -10.24 -9.47 4.72
C ILE A 140 -9.89 -9.58 3.23
N ALA A 141 -10.46 -10.54 2.51
CA ALA A 141 -10.25 -10.64 1.07
C ALA A 141 -10.68 -9.37 0.33
N ALA A 142 -11.79 -8.74 0.74
CA ALA A 142 -12.27 -7.50 0.14
C ALA A 142 -11.30 -6.33 0.35
N VAL A 143 -10.81 -6.12 1.57
CA VAL A 143 -9.87 -5.02 1.83
C VAL A 143 -8.51 -5.25 1.16
N LEU A 144 -8.05 -6.51 1.06
CA LEU A 144 -6.82 -6.86 0.34
C LEU A 144 -6.93 -6.61 -1.17
N ARG A 145 -8.07 -6.91 -1.81
CA ARG A 145 -8.30 -6.55 -3.23
C ARG A 145 -8.27 -5.04 -3.47
N SER A 146 -8.87 -4.26 -2.57
CA SER A 146 -8.80 -2.79 -2.64
C SER A 146 -7.37 -2.27 -2.47
N PHE A 147 -6.59 -2.91 -1.61
CA PHE A 147 -5.18 -2.60 -1.43
C PHE A 147 -4.34 -2.99 -2.65
N GLU A 148 -4.59 -4.14 -3.28
CA GLU A 148 -3.96 -4.55 -4.54
C GLU A 148 -4.15 -3.50 -5.63
N GLY A 149 -5.39 -3.02 -5.87
CA GLY A 149 -5.62 -1.94 -6.83
C GLY A 149 -4.89 -0.63 -6.49
N THR A 150 -4.70 -0.33 -5.20
CA THR A 150 -3.91 0.84 -4.77
C THR A 150 -2.42 0.64 -5.01
N ALA A 151 -1.88 -0.54 -4.68
CA ALA A 151 -0.49 -0.89 -4.90
C ALA A 151 -0.14 -0.86 -6.40
N ASP A 152 -1.03 -1.36 -7.27
CA ASP A 152 -0.89 -1.31 -8.72
C ASP A 152 -0.86 0.14 -9.24
N THR A 153 -1.72 1.00 -8.68
CA THR A 153 -1.78 2.42 -9.05
C THR A 153 -0.50 3.15 -8.67
N ILE A 154 0.03 2.93 -7.47
CA ILE A 154 1.34 3.48 -7.03
C ILE A 154 2.45 2.98 -7.95
N SER A 155 2.50 1.66 -8.20
CA SER A 155 3.53 1.02 -9.01
C SER A 155 3.54 1.56 -10.44
N THR A 156 2.36 1.69 -11.04
CA THR A 156 2.18 2.27 -12.37
C THR A 156 2.65 3.73 -12.42
N ALA A 157 2.32 4.53 -11.41
CA ALA A 157 2.77 5.91 -11.32
C ALA A 157 4.30 5.99 -11.22
N LEU A 158 4.94 5.15 -10.40
CA LEU A 158 6.40 5.09 -10.27
C LEU A 158 7.08 4.63 -11.56
N ILE A 159 6.58 3.58 -12.22
CA ILE A 159 7.12 3.06 -13.49
C ILE A 159 7.11 4.15 -14.57
N ASN A 160 6.01 4.90 -14.66
CA ASN A 160 5.84 5.94 -15.67
C ASN A 160 6.69 7.19 -15.37
N THR A 161 6.95 7.49 -14.10
CA THR A 161 7.72 8.67 -13.69
C THR A 161 9.23 8.41 -13.69
N PHE A 162 9.68 7.26 -13.17
CA PHE A 162 11.09 6.89 -13.01
C PHE A 162 11.52 5.89 -14.08
N VAL A 163 11.40 6.28 -15.36
CA VAL A 163 11.57 5.39 -16.53
C VAL A 163 12.93 4.69 -16.56
N ALA A 164 14.00 5.32 -16.05
CA ALA A 164 15.34 4.72 -15.99
C ALA A 164 15.41 3.48 -15.07
N ARG A 165 14.44 3.31 -14.17
CA ARG A 165 14.30 2.16 -13.26
C ARG A 165 12.98 1.41 -13.45
N ALA A 166 12.27 1.64 -14.55
CA ALA A 166 10.95 1.03 -14.81
C ALA A 166 10.95 -0.51 -14.64
N ASN A 167 11.99 -1.20 -15.11
CA ASN A 167 12.12 -2.65 -14.96
C ASN A 167 12.27 -3.07 -13.50
N ASP A 168 13.03 -2.31 -12.71
CA ASP A 168 13.24 -2.61 -11.29
C ASP A 168 11.92 -2.43 -10.51
N PHE A 169 11.21 -1.32 -10.74
CA PHE A 169 9.87 -1.11 -10.16
C PHE A 169 8.88 -2.19 -10.57
N THR A 170 8.90 -2.61 -11.85
CA THR A 170 8.04 -3.69 -12.35
C THR A 170 8.33 -5.01 -11.64
N SER A 171 9.62 -5.34 -11.43
CA SER A 171 10.00 -6.56 -10.72
C SER A 171 9.47 -6.59 -9.29
N GLU A 172 9.66 -5.49 -8.55
CA GLU A 172 9.17 -5.35 -7.17
C GLU A 172 7.63 -5.35 -7.10
N ALA A 173 6.96 -4.70 -8.06
CA ALA A 173 5.49 -4.70 -8.18
C ALA A 173 4.95 -6.12 -8.41
N ASN A 174 5.54 -6.88 -9.32
CA ASN A 174 5.15 -8.27 -9.59
C ASN A 174 5.36 -9.17 -8.37
N SER A 175 6.45 -8.95 -7.62
CA SER A 175 6.74 -9.66 -6.36
C SER A 175 5.64 -9.42 -5.31
N LEU A 176 5.28 -8.16 -5.09
CA LEU A 176 4.20 -7.80 -4.16
C LEU A 176 2.84 -8.35 -4.62
N GLY A 177 2.52 -8.19 -5.91
CA GLY A 177 1.26 -8.69 -6.51
C GLY A 177 1.09 -10.20 -6.34
N GLY A 178 2.16 -10.97 -6.51
CA GLY A 178 2.15 -12.41 -6.24
C GLY A 178 1.80 -12.74 -4.79
N THR A 179 2.37 -12.03 -3.82
CA THR A 179 2.04 -12.23 -2.39
C THR A 179 0.60 -11.82 -2.06
N LEU A 180 0.11 -10.72 -2.67
CA LEU A 180 -1.28 -10.27 -2.52
C LEU A 180 -2.27 -11.29 -3.06
N THR A 181 -2.04 -11.81 -4.26
CA THR A 181 -2.87 -12.84 -4.87
C THR A 181 -3.03 -14.03 -3.93
N ILE A 182 -1.93 -14.56 -3.38
CA ILE A 182 -1.96 -15.68 -2.43
C ILE A 182 -2.79 -15.33 -1.18
N ALA A 183 -2.59 -14.14 -0.60
CA ALA A 183 -3.33 -13.72 0.59
C ALA A 183 -4.84 -13.56 0.32
N ILE A 184 -5.20 -12.95 -0.81
CA ILE A 184 -6.58 -12.78 -1.26
C ILE A 184 -7.25 -14.14 -1.47
N GLU A 185 -6.57 -15.08 -2.12
CA GLU A 185 -7.09 -16.44 -2.33
C GLU A 185 -7.31 -17.16 -1.00
N LYS A 186 -6.32 -17.12 -0.09
CA LYS A 186 -6.41 -17.77 1.22
C LYS A 186 -7.61 -17.30 2.04
N TYR A 187 -7.87 -15.99 2.10
CA TYR A 187 -9.02 -15.45 2.82
C TYR A 187 -10.32 -15.57 2.02
N GLY A 188 -10.26 -15.49 0.69
CA GLY A 188 -11.41 -15.57 -0.20
C GLY A 188 -12.01 -16.97 -0.30
N SER A 189 -11.22 -18.02 -0.05
CA SER A 189 -11.67 -19.41 -0.02
C SER A 189 -12.26 -19.85 1.31
N LEU A 190 -12.23 -19.00 2.34
CA LEU A 190 -12.77 -19.36 3.66
C LEU A 190 -14.30 -19.41 3.65
N PRO A 191 -14.90 -20.20 4.56
CA PRO A 191 -16.35 -20.30 4.65
C PRO A 191 -17.03 -18.94 4.87
N LEU A 192 -18.18 -18.80 4.22
CA LEU A 192 -19.15 -17.76 4.54
C LEU A 192 -19.75 -18.05 5.92
#